data_AF-A0A7Y8M083-F1
#
_entry.id   AF-A0A7Y8M083-F1
#
_cell.length_a   1.000
_cell.length_b   1.000
_cell.length_c   1.000
_cell.angle_alpha   90.00
_cell.angle_beta   90.00
_cell.angle_gamma   90.00
#
_symmetry.space_group_name_H-M   'P 1'
#
loop_
_entity.id
_entity.type
_entity.pdbx_description
1 polymer ?
#
loop_
_entity_poly.entity_id
_entity_poly.type
_entity_poly.pdbx_seq_one_letter_code
_entity_poly.pdbx_strand_id
1 'polypeptide(L)' 'MKPLRTFSVVPKLPAPLFWLRELAFNLNWAWNHDTIELFRRLDSDLWERSGHNPV' A
#
# COMPACT_ATOMS: atom_id res chain seq x y z
N MET A 1 15.22 -24.06 7.23
CA MET A 1 14.82 -24.15 5.81
C MET A 1 14.93 -22.76 5.19
N LYS A 2 15.76 -22.58 4.16
CA LYS A 2 15.89 -21.31 3.41
C LYS A 2 15.08 -21.47 2.10
N PRO A 3 14.21 -20.54 1.73
CA PRO A 3 13.42 -20.67 0.50
C PRO A 3 14.34 -20.69 -0.72
N LEU A 4 14.08 -21.62 -1.65
CA LEU A 4 14.87 -21.80 -2.88
C LEU A 4 14.71 -20.64 -3.87
N ARG A 5 13.58 -19.91 -3.82
CA ARG A 5 13.27 -18.72 -4.63
C ARG A 5 12.14 -17.91 -3.96
N THR A 6 12.29 -16.58 -3.92
CA THR A 6 11.24 -15.65 -3.49
C THR A 6 10.58 -15.06 -4.73
N PHE A 7 9.26 -15.22 -4.87
CA PHE A 7 8.49 -14.59 -5.93
C PHE A 7 7.67 -13.43 -5.34
N SER A 8 7.95 -12.19 -5.75
CA SER A 8 7.05 -11.07 -5.49
C SER A 8 5.94 -11.07 -6.53
N VAL A 9 4.76 -11.53 -6.12
CA VAL A 9 3.55 -11.40 -6.92
C VAL A 9 3.02 -9.99 -6.72
N VAL A 10 3.20 -9.11 -7.71
CA VAL A 10 2.56 -7.80 -7.72
C VAL A 10 1.18 -7.97 -8.35
N PRO A 11 0.08 -7.85 -7.58
CA PRO A 11 -1.25 -7.92 -8.14
C PRO A 11 -1.44 -6.76 -9.14
N LYS A 12 -2.03 -7.05 -10.31
CA LYS A 12 -2.43 -6.00 -11.24
C LYS A 12 -3.65 -5.29 -10.67
N LEU A 13 -3.49 -4.01 -10.31
CA LEU A 13 -4.64 -3.19 -9.90
C LEU A 13 -5.56 -2.93 -11.10
N PRO A 14 -6.89 -3.01 -10.93
CA PRO A 14 -7.86 -2.54 -11.92
C PRO A 14 -7.65 -1.06 -12.29
N ALA A 15 -8.01 -0.67 -13.51
CA ALA A 15 -7.86 0.72 -13.99
C ALA A 15 -8.45 1.78 -13.05
N PRO A 16 -9.62 1.58 -12.41
CA PRO A 16 -10.16 2.54 -11.44
C PRO A 16 -9.30 2.73 -10.18
N LEU A 17 -8.52 1.71 -9.80
CA LEU A 17 -7.70 1.72 -8.58
C LEU A 17 -6.23 2.08 -8.85
N PHE A 18 -5.87 2.35 -10.11
CA PHE A 18 -4.51 2.72 -10.48
C PHE A 18 -4.00 3.95 -9.70
N TRP A 19 -4.87 4.91 -9.44
CA TRP A 19 -4.57 6.12 -8.68
C TRP A 19 -4.13 5.84 -7.23
N LEU A 20 -4.62 4.78 -6.59
CA LEU A 20 -4.18 4.41 -5.24
C LEU A 20 -2.70 4.04 -5.24
N ARG A 21 -2.21 3.41 -6.31
CA ARG A 21 -0.78 3.11 -6.46
C ARG A 21 0.02 4.40 -6.61
N GLU A 22 -0.39 5.31 -7.48
CA GLU A 22 0.32 6.58 -7.63
C GLU A 22 0.37 7.37 -6.32
N LEU A 23 -0.72 7.35 -5.56
CA LEU A 23 -0.81 7.99 -4.26
C LEU A 23 0.11 7.33 -3.21
N ALA A 24 0.18 6.00 -3.17
CA ALA A 24 1.06 5.25 -2.27
C ALA A 24 2.55 5.49 -2.54
N PHE A 25 2.92 5.66 -3.81
CA PHE A 25 4.30 5.93 -4.23
C PHE A 25 4.67 7.42 -4.19
N ASN A 26 3.74 8.32 -3.86
CA ASN A 26 4.00 9.74 -3.73
C ASN A 26 4.27 10.12 -2.27
N LEU A 27 5.52 10.47 -1.93
CA LEU A 27 5.95 10.81 -0.56
C LEU A 27 5.09 11.89 0.15
N ASN A 28 4.34 12.71 -0.61
CA ASN A 28 3.37 13.64 -0.04
C ASN A 28 2.32 12.97 0.85
N TRP A 29 2.04 11.67 0.66
CA TRP A 29 1.11 10.93 1.52
C TRP A 29 1.51 10.98 3.00
N ALA A 30 2.80 11.00 3.32
CA ALA A 30 3.29 11.00 4.70
C ALA A 30 2.93 12.29 5.47
N TRP A 31 2.57 13.35 4.75
CA TRP A 31 2.20 14.66 5.31
C TRP A 31 0.72 14.97 5.09
N ASN A 32 0.05 14.21 4.22
CA ASN A 32 -1.35 14.38 3.90
C ASN A 32 -2.22 13.43 4.75
N HIS A 33 -2.92 14.01 5.72
CA HIS A 33 -3.77 13.27 6.65
C HIS A 33 -4.94 12.57 5.95
N ASP A 34 -5.49 13.16 4.88
CA ASP A 34 -6.58 12.55 4.10
C ASP A 34 -6.11 11.27 3.39
N THR A 35 -4.87 11.28 2.89
CA THR A 35 -4.27 10.11 2.27
C THR A 35 -4.00 8.99 3.28
N ILE A 36 -3.50 9.33 4.47
CA ILE A 36 -3.29 8.37 5.55
C ILE A 36 -4.63 7.74 5.96
N GLU A 37 -5.67 8.57 6.11
CA GLU A 37 -7.02 8.12 6.44
C GLU A 37 -7.58 7.18 5.37
N LEU A 38 -7.34 7.49 4.10
CA LEU A 38 -7.77 6.65 2.98
C LEU A 38 -7.19 5.23 3.07
N PHE A 39 -5.86 5.11 3.25
CA PHE A 39 -5.21 3.79 3.34
C PHE A 39 -5.60 3.02 4.60
N ARG A 40 -5.75 3.71 5.72
CA ARG A 40 -6.21 3.09 6.98
C ARG A 40 -7.66 2.63 6.93
N ARG A 41 -8.53 3.34 6.20
CA ARG A 41 -9.93 2.92 5.97
C ARG A 41 -10.06 1.79 4.96
N LEU A 42 -9.08 1.62 4.07
CA LEU A 42 -9.09 0.54 3.08
C LEU A 42 -8.90 -0.82 3.75
N ASP A 43 -7.91 -0.92 4.63
CA ASP A 43 -7.65 -2.11 5.46
C ASP A 43 -6.86 -1.69 6.70
N SER A 44 -7.56 -1.52 7.83
CA SER A 44 -6.95 -1.07 9.08
C SER A 44 -5.95 -2.08 9.65
N ASP A 45 -6.24 -3.37 9.50
CA ASP A 45 -5.39 -4.42 10.06
C ASP A 45 -4.09 -4.54 9.25
N LEU A 46 -4.18 -4.43 7.93
CA LEU A 46 -3.01 -4.41 7.05
C LEU A 46 -2.19 -3.13 7.27
N TRP A 47 -2.84 -1.99 7.46
CA TRP A 47 -2.18 -0.71 7.71
C TRP A 47 -1.32 -0.72 8.98
N GLU A 48 -1.82 -1.29 10.07
CA GLU A 48 -1.02 -1.45 11.29
C GLU A 48 0.10 -2.48 11.10
N ARG A 49 -0.16 -3.60 10.41
CA ARG A 49 0.84 -4.65 10.18
C ARG A 49 1.97 -4.23 9.23
N SER A 50 1.71 -3.30 8.30
CA SER A 50 2.74 -2.75 7.41
C SER A 50 3.55 -1.63 8.07
N GLY A 51 3.20 -1.22 9.30
CA GLY A 51 3.87 -0.13 10.01
C GLY A 51 3.52 1.24 9.42
N HIS A 52 2.25 1.44 9.07
CA HIS A 52 1.75 2.68 8.45
C HIS A 52 2.38 2.97 7.09
N ASN A 53 2.66 1.91 6.33
CA ASN A 53 3.21 1.99 4.98
C ASN A 53 2.15 1.56 3.94
N PRO A 54 1.80 2.41 2.96
CA PRO A 54 0.85 2.08 1.89
C PRO A 54 1.45 1.23 0.77
N VAL A 55 2.75 0.89 0.82
CA VAL A 55 3.49 0.10 -0.19
C VAL A 55 3.93 -1.25 0.35
#